data_AF-A0AAV2P5S2-F1
#
_entry.id   AF-A0AAV2P5S2-F1
#
_cell.length_a   1.000
_cell.length_b   1.000
_cell.length_c   1.000
_cell.angle_alpha   90.00
_cell.angle_beta   90.00
_cell.angle_gamma   90.00
#
_symmetry.space_group_name_H-M   'P 1'
#
loop_
_entity.id
_entity.type
_entity.pdbx_description
1 polymer ?
#
loop_
_entity_poly.entity_id
_entity_poly.type
_entity_poly.pdbx_seq_one_letter_code
_entity_poly.pdbx_strand_id
1 'polypeptide(L)'
;MPYSWNARLKTVADIRNWLCYFDLDAPLVAMGTLVSSSSIYTNICQDSTGQAYGLTESHFHALSYSGAGGHFYMDVGSNDTVEYLGYFNPASVFYHVDPQVKNTGL
;
A
#
# COMPACT_ATOMS: atom_id res chain seq x y z
N MET A 1 -4.31 -11.83 3.05
CA MET A 1 -5.73 -11.47 2.78
C MET A 1 -6.56 -12.75 2.77
N PRO A 2 -7.71 -12.81 3.47
CA PRO A 2 -8.59 -13.98 3.42
C PRO A 2 -9.23 -14.18 2.04
N TYR A 3 -9.59 -15.42 1.71
CA TYR A 3 -10.36 -15.70 0.50
C TYR A 3 -11.84 -15.33 0.72
N SER A 4 -12.32 -14.29 0.04
CA SER A 4 -13.75 -14.00 -0.05
C SER A 4 -14.04 -13.14 -1.28
N TRP A 5 -14.61 -13.73 -2.32
CA TRP A 5 -14.97 -13.01 -3.55
C TRP A 5 -16.27 -12.20 -3.40
N ASN A 6 -17.04 -12.43 -2.33
CA ASN A 6 -18.36 -11.83 -2.10
C ASN A 6 -18.44 -10.92 -0.87
N ALA A 7 -17.33 -10.71 -0.14
CA ALA A 7 -17.28 -9.74 0.95
C ALA A 7 -17.51 -8.32 0.40
N ARG A 8 -18.58 -7.67 0.85
CA ARG A 8 -18.87 -6.27 0.51
C ARG A 8 -18.22 -5.36 1.56
N LEU A 9 -16.99 -4.93 1.30
CA LEU A 9 -16.27 -3.97 2.13
C LEU A 9 -16.63 -2.55 1.69
N LYS A 10 -17.34 -1.81 2.53
CA LYS A 10 -17.87 -0.47 2.19
C LYS A 10 -17.26 0.64 3.02
N THR A 11 -16.59 0.29 4.11
CA THR A 11 -15.97 1.25 5.02
C THR A 11 -14.55 0.79 5.36
N VAL A 12 -13.73 1.74 5.81
CA VAL A 12 -12.41 1.43 6.36
C VAL A 12 -12.51 0.45 7.54
N ALA A 13 -13.58 0.52 8.34
CA ALA A 13 -13.83 -0.43 9.42
C ALA A 13 -14.08 -1.85 8.90
N ASP A 14 -14.83 -2.01 7.80
CA ASP A 14 -15.04 -3.32 7.17
C ASP A 14 -13.70 -3.92 6.71
N ILE A 15 -12.86 -3.09 6.08
CA ILE A 15 -11.52 -3.51 5.62
C ILE A 15 -10.67 -3.96 6.81
N ARG A 16 -10.59 -3.15 7.88
CA ARG A 16 -9.82 -3.49 9.08
C ARG A 16 -10.30 -4.78 9.73
N ASN A 17 -11.61 -4.98 9.84
CA ASN A 17 -12.16 -6.21 10.43
C ASN A 17 -11.97 -7.44 9.55
N TRP A 18 -11.87 -7.24 8.23
CA TRP A 18 -11.65 -8.32 7.27
C TRP A 18 -10.16 -8.72 7.15
N LEU A 19 -9.24 -7.78 7.33
CA LEU A 19 -7.81 -8.06 7.28
C LEU A 19 -7.34 -8.86 8.50
N CYS A 20 -6.31 -9.69 8.29
CA CYS A 20 -5.59 -10.37 9.37
C CYS A 20 -4.27 -9.64 9.61
N TYR A 21 -4.04 -9.25 10.85
CA TYR A 21 -2.82 -8.56 11.28
C TYR A 21 -1.93 -9.52 12.06
N PHE A 22 -0.62 -9.41 11.83
CA PHE A 22 0.39 -10.23 12.46
C PHE A 22 1.57 -9.36 12.82
N ASP A 23 2.07 -9.52 14.03
CA ASP A 23 3.34 -8.94 14.44
C ASP A 23 4.46 -9.87 13.96
N LEU A 24 5.45 -9.29 13.28
CA LEU A 24 6.60 -10.02 12.77
C LEU A 24 7.88 -9.38 13.31
N ASP A 25 8.77 -10.23 13.83
CA ASP A 25 10.07 -9.79 14.32
C ASP A 25 11.02 -9.47 13.17
N ALA A 26 11.85 -8.44 13.38
CA ALA A 26 12.98 -8.15 12.54
C ALA A 26 14.03 -9.30 12.58
N PRO A 27 14.86 -9.47 11.54
CA PRO A 27 14.96 -8.65 10.33
C PRO A 27 13.90 -9.01 9.28
N LEU A 28 13.36 -7.97 8.63
CA LEU A 28 12.46 -8.09 7.49
C LEU A 28 13.08 -7.41 6.27
N VAL A 29 12.95 -8.05 5.10
CA VAL A 29 13.27 -7.42 3.82
C VAL A 29 11.98 -6.85 3.24
N ALA A 30 11.93 -5.53 3.06
CA ALA A 30 10.78 -4.83 2.51
C ALA A 30 11.03 -4.40 1.06
N MET A 31 10.00 -4.54 0.22
CA MET A 31 9.97 -4.06 -1.16
C MET A 31 8.70 -3.24 -1.37
N GLY A 32 8.84 -2.07 -1.98
CA GLY A 32 7.70 -1.20 -2.21
C GLY A 32 8.00 0.02 -3.04
N THR A 33 6.97 0.85 -3.17
CA THR A 33 6.98 2.10 -3.93
C THR A 33 6.59 3.27 -3.04
N LEU A 34 7.18 4.42 -3.32
CA LEU A 34 6.85 5.71 -2.71
C LEU A 34 6.58 6.71 -3.81
N VAL A 35 5.54 7.51 -3.62
CA VAL A 35 5.18 8.63 -4.49
C VAL A 35 5.10 9.88 -3.60
N SER A 36 5.79 10.94 -4.00
CA SER A 36 5.88 12.18 -3.20
C SER A 36 4.54 12.89 -3.03
N SER A 37 3.69 12.87 -4.05
CA SER A 37 2.33 13.38 -3.98
C SER A 37 1.45 12.73 -5.04
N SER A 38 0.28 12.22 -4.63
CA SER A 38 -0.75 11.76 -5.56
C SER A 38 -1.25 12.87 -6.50
N SER A 39 -1.14 14.14 -6.10
CA SER A 39 -1.60 15.29 -6.89
C SER A 39 -0.84 15.49 -8.20
N ILE A 40 0.43 15.07 -8.27
CA ILE A 40 1.22 15.11 -9.51
C ILE A 40 0.51 14.33 -10.61
N TYR A 41 -0.15 13.23 -10.24
CA TYR A 41 -0.82 12.33 -11.17
C TYR A 41 -2.25 12.75 -11.46
N THR A 42 -2.95 13.38 -10.51
CA THR A 42 -4.29 13.95 -10.75
C THR A 42 -4.30 14.95 -11.90
N ASN A 43 -3.19 15.64 -12.15
CA ASN A 43 -3.08 16.61 -13.24
C ASN A 43 -2.64 15.98 -14.59
N ILE A 44 -2.13 14.74 -14.58
CA ILE A 44 -1.56 14.06 -15.76
C ILE A 44 -2.48 12.92 -16.23
N CYS A 45 -3.18 12.29 -15.30
CA CYS A 45 -4.01 11.11 -15.51
C CYS A 45 -5.43 11.41 -14.96
N GLN A 46 -6.31 11.89 -15.85
CA GLN A 46 -7.74 12.04 -15.62
C GLN A 46 -8.51 11.23 -16.66
N ASP A 47 -9.72 10.80 -16.30
CA ASP A 47 -10.63 10.25 -17.31
C ASP A 47 -11.18 11.35 -18.24
N SER A 48 -11.98 10.95 -19.24
CA SER A 48 -12.59 11.87 -20.19
C SER A 48 -13.55 12.90 -19.57
N THR A 49 -13.88 12.76 -18.29
CA THR A 49 -14.77 13.64 -17.52
C THR A 49 -14.03 14.52 -16.49
N GLY A 50 -12.70 14.37 -16.41
CA GLY A 50 -11.86 15.10 -15.45
C GLY A 50 -11.74 14.42 -14.08
N GLN A 51 -12.20 13.17 -13.93
CA GLN A 51 -12.10 12.46 -12.66
C GLN A 51 -10.70 11.90 -12.46
N ALA A 52 -10.15 12.12 -11.27
CA ALA A 52 -8.85 11.58 -10.88
C ALA A 52 -8.90 10.06 -10.73
N TYR A 53 -7.83 9.39 -11.15
CA TYR A 53 -7.64 7.97 -10.87
C TYR A 53 -7.08 7.75 -9.47
N GLY A 54 -7.38 6.58 -8.88
CA GLY A 54 -6.78 6.19 -7.61
C GLY A 54 -5.28 5.93 -7.75
N LEU A 55 -4.49 6.38 -6.78
CA LEU A 55 -3.07 6.04 -6.66
C LEU A 55 -2.74 5.77 -5.20
N THR A 56 -1.95 4.72 -4.95
CA THR A 56 -1.43 4.41 -3.63
C THR A 56 -0.10 5.15 -3.43
N GLU A 57 -0.05 6.09 -2.49
CA GLU A 57 1.13 6.93 -2.25
C GLU A 57 2.33 6.16 -1.69
N SER A 58 2.06 5.17 -0.83
CA SER A 58 3.08 4.25 -0.34
C SER A 58 2.53 2.83 -0.27
N HIS A 59 3.29 1.87 -0.78
CA HIS A 59 2.90 0.46 -0.74
C HIS A 59 4.13 -0.40 -0.55
N PHE A 60 4.24 -1.03 0.62
CA PHE A 60 5.31 -1.97 0.93
C PHE A 60 4.75 -3.34 1.27
N HIS A 61 5.48 -4.37 0.86
CA HIS A 61 5.36 -5.72 1.39
C HIS A 61 6.68 -6.10 2.02
N ALA A 62 6.63 -6.86 3.10
CA ALA A 62 7.80 -7.31 3.85
C ALA A 62 7.80 -8.84 3.97
N LEU A 63 8.99 -9.42 3.99
CA LEU A 63 9.21 -10.85 4.09
C LEU A 63 10.35 -11.12 5.10
N SER A 64 10.14 -12.10 5.97
CA SER A 64 11.14 -12.64 6.89
C SER A 64 11.92 -13.80 6.24
N TYR A 65 13.08 -14.13 6.80
CA TYR A 65 13.84 -15.31 6.38
C TYR A 65 13.14 -16.63 6.65
N SER A 66 12.22 -16.67 7.62
CA SER A 66 11.39 -17.85 7.92
C SER A 66 10.20 -18.01 6.96
N GLY A 67 10.02 -17.09 6.01
CA GLY A 67 8.95 -17.13 5.01
C GLY A 67 7.64 -16.47 5.46
N ALA A 68 7.61 -15.83 6.63
CA ALA A 68 6.47 -15.03 7.06
C ALA A 68 6.52 -13.66 6.37
N GLY A 69 5.40 -13.19 5.83
CA GLY A 69 5.38 -11.93 5.11
C GLY A 69 3.98 -11.46 4.72
N GLY A 70 3.90 -10.24 4.22
CA GLY A 70 2.65 -9.61 3.82
C GLY A 70 2.78 -8.12 3.60
N HIS A 71 1.64 -7.42 3.61
CA HIS A 71 1.60 -5.98 3.50
C HIS A 71 2.14 -5.33 4.78
N PHE A 72 3.16 -4.47 4.63
CA PHE A 72 3.69 -3.71 5.77
C PHE A 72 2.70 -2.61 6.15
N TYR A 73 2.31 -2.57 7.43
CA TYR A 73 1.34 -1.61 7.94
C TYR A 73 2.02 -0.52 8.78
N MET A 74 2.64 -0.92 9.89
CA MET A 74 3.42 -0.04 10.76
C MET A 74 4.39 -0.87 11.60
N ASP A 75 5.44 -0.25 12.11
CA ASP A 75 6.18 -0.82 13.23
C ASP A 75 5.30 -0.89 14.48
N VAL A 76 5.43 -2.00 15.19
CA VAL A 76 4.86 -2.16 16.54
C VAL A 76 5.98 -1.87 17.50
N GLY A 77 5.94 -0.69 18.15
CA GLY A 77 6.97 -0.20 19.06
C GLY A 77 7.09 -1.01 20.35
N SER A 78 7.42 -2.30 20.25
CA SER A 78 7.69 -3.17 21.39
C SER A 78 9.06 -2.81 21.97
N ASN A 79 9.09 -1.84 22.88
CA ASN A 79 10.18 -1.48 23.83
C ASN A 79 11.59 -1.19 23.28
N ASP A 80 11.87 -1.39 22.00
CA ASP A 80 13.17 -1.16 21.36
C ASP A 80 13.11 -0.07 20.28
N THR A 81 14.29 0.44 19.91
CA THR A 81 14.44 1.42 18.83
C THR A 81 14.23 0.72 17.49
N VAL A 82 13.29 1.21 16.68
CA VAL A 82 13.05 0.70 15.32
C VAL A 82 14.11 1.28 14.37
N GLU A 83 14.76 0.42 13.60
CA GLU A 83 15.79 0.81 12.63
C GLU A 83 15.40 0.43 11.20
N TYR A 84 15.69 1.34 10.25
CA TYR A 84 15.41 1.15 8.83
C TYR A 84 16.67 1.45 7.99
N LEU A 85 16.99 0.55 7.06
CA LEU A 85 17.99 0.78 6.01
C LEU A 85 17.32 0.64 4.65
N GLY A 86 17.27 1.73 3.90
CA GLY A 86 16.59 1.78 2.60
C GLY A 86 17.55 2.12 1.45
N TYR A 87 17.39 1.40 0.34
CA TYR A 87 18.03 1.72 -0.93
C TYR A 87 16.94 2.04 -1.96
N PHE A 88 16.89 3.29 -2.43
CA PHE A 88 15.84 3.76 -3.33
C PHE A 88 16.43 4.34 -4.60
N ASN A 89 15.68 4.24 -5.70
CA ASN A 89 16.00 4.88 -6.97
C ASN A 89 14.77 5.63 -7.48
N PRO A 90 14.92 6.84 -8.04
CA PRO A 90 13.80 7.56 -8.65
C PRO A 90 13.38 6.86 -9.95
N ALA A 91 12.07 6.73 -10.15
CA ALA A 91 11.53 6.26 -11.43
C ALA A 91 11.58 7.37 -12.48
N SER A 92 12.00 7.04 -13.70
CA SER A 92 12.00 7.96 -14.86
C SER A 92 10.68 7.95 -15.63
N VAL A 93 9.95 6.83 -15.58
CA VAL A 93 8.68 6.62 -16.28
C VAL A 93 7.71 5.95 -15.33
N PHE A 94 6.44 6.36 -15.41
CA PHE A 94 5.34 5.76 -14.68
C PHE A 94 4.27 5.27 -15.66
N TYR A 95 3.82 4.04 -15.48
CA TYR A 95 2.75 3.45 -16.27
C TYR A 95 1.54 3.20 -15.37
N HIS A 96 0.41 3.83 -15.71
CA HIS A 96 -0.87 3.56 -15.06
C HIS A 96 -1.68 2.59 -15.93
N VAL A 97 -1.64 1.31 -15.57
CA VAL A 97 -2.30 0.25 -16.34
C VAL A 97 -3.66 -0.05 -15.73
N ASP A 98 -4.70 -0.12 -16.56
CA ASP A 98 -6.09 -0.36 -16.15
C ASP A 98 -6.56 0.53 -14.98
N PRO A 99 -6.45 1.86 -15.13
CA PRO A 99 -6.71 2.78 -14.04
C PRO A 99 -8.20 2.76 -13.66
N GLN A 100 -8.46 2.65 -12.37
CA GLN A 100 -9.81 2.76 -11.83
C GLN A 100 -10.04 4.17 -11.33
N VAL A 101 -11.17 4.74 -11.74
CA VAL A 101 -11.61 6.06 -11.29
C VAL A 101 -11.71 6.06 -9.76
N LYS A 102 -11.16 7.09 -9.11
CA LYS A 102 -11.08 7.13 -7.65
C LYS A 102 -12.48 7.03 -7.05
N ASN A 103 -12.71 5.95 -6.31
CA ASN A 103 -13.93 5.78 -5.54
C ASN A 103 -13.84 6.64 -4.27
N THR A 104 -14.72 7.62 -4.13
CA THR A 104 -14.76 8.54 -2.97
C THR A 104 -15.47 7.94 -1.76
N GLY A 105 -15.98 6.71 -1.87
CA GLY A 105 -16.76 6.04 -0.83
C GLY A 105 -15.96 5.23 0.20
N LEU A 106 -14.63 5.23 0.15
CA LEU A 106 -13.74 4.53 1.09
C LEU A 106 -12.64 5.46 1.62
#